data_AF-A0A498JLX1-F1
#
_entry.id   AF-A0A498JLX1-F1
#
_cell.length_a   1.000
_cell.length_b   1.000
_cell.length_c   1.000
_cell.angle_alpha   90.00
_cell.angle_beta   90.00
_cell.angle_gamma   90.00
#
_symmetry.space_group_name_H-M   'P 1'
#
loop_
_entity.id
_entity.type
_entity.pdbx_description
1 polymer ?
#
loop_
_entity_poly.entity_id
_entity_poly.type
_entity_poly.pdbx_seq_one_letter_code
_entity_poly.pdbx_strand_id
1 'polypeptide(L)'
;MARGLIAICLITLLACSSVEGRGLELAHLNGAEHQSVGDHVHGVVANVTVGGFNFQLNLSNPKLVEELKIKRSDFPSDFMFGAATSAAQSEGSAKEGGRGPSGWDHRMETLPEGSLSGGINQEGIDHYNSLIDELIKNGITPFVTIYHFDMPLALEEKYGGLLNRSFVNDFKDYSELLFKKFGDRVKHWFTINEPNILAQYGYELGISPPGRCSLPSTLCALGSPVKCFETVGPCKFGGNSSTEPYVAAHNIILAHATVVKLYKEKYQEQQKGEVGIVLASQYFLPYTQSEEDKAAAGRLFDFYLGWFMGPLVFGDYPQSMKERVKDRLPTFSAEEKVLLNGSLGLVGINYYTSTYAKHKAPPPGEALRYSFDQWAETIAIQDEEILGVTNSHWPEGLQRLLEYVKDKYQNPKLYISENGLSDHKDNDSPLEVLLEDPYRISFVTRHLYRINKAIKNGVNVKGYFCWALFDDIEWGMGFNRVGIYFVDFSNYTRYPKLSVKWFRAFLQG
;
A
#
# COMPACT_ATOMS: atom_id res chain seq x y z
N MET A 1 4.31 34.19 -4.85
CA MET A 1 4.59 32.86 -5.43
C MET A 1 4.10 31.82 -4.44
N ALA A 2 3.14 30.98 -4.83
CA ALA A 2 2.70 29.87 -3.97
C ALA A 2 3.71 28.73 -4.10
N ARG A 3 4.47 28.44 -3.02
CA ARG A 3 5.17 27.16 -2.91
C ARG A 3 4.12 26.11 -2.60
N GLY A 4 3.99 25.07 -3.41
CA GLY A 4 3.08 23.97 -3.12
C GLY A 4 3.48 23.27 -1.81
N LEU A 5 2.50 22.79 -1.05
CA LEU A 5 2.74 21.97 0.14
C LEU A 5 3.36 20.64 -0.29
N ILE A 6 4.64 20.47 0.03
CA ILE A 6 5.36 19.20 -0.12
C ILE A 6 5.16 18.39 1.16
N ALA A 7 4.82 17.12 1.00
CA ALA A 7 4.73 16.16 2.09
C ALA A 7 5.53 14.89 1.75
N ILE A 8 5.94 14.13 2.76
CA ILE A 8 6.46 12.77 2.58
C ILE A 8 5.68 11.85 3.51
N CYS A 9 5.21 10.72 2.95
CA CYS A 9 4.62 9.64 3.73
C CYS A 9 5.75 8.70 4.17
N LEU A 10 6.22 8.89 5.40
CA LEU A 10 7.10 7.95 6.09
C LEU A 10 6.23 6.78 6.56
N ILE A 11 6.23 5.69 5.79
CA ILE A 11 5.50 4.48 6.18
C ILE A 11 6.42 3.71 7.14
N THR A 12 6.05 3.69 8.43
CA THR A 12 6.90 3.29 9.55
C THR A 12 8.07 4.27 9.81
N LEU A 13 8.60 4.16 11.03
CA LEU A 13 9.68 4.94 11.61
C LEU A 13 10.69 3.97 12.27
N LEU A 14 11.70 3.46 11.53
CA LEU A 14 12.80 2.61 12.05
C LEU A 14 14.21 3.03 11.50
N ALA A 15 15.30 2.28 11.80
CA ALA A 15 16.75 2.60 11.57
C ALA A 15 17.45 3.60 12.55
N CYS A 16 18.78 3.88 12.54
CA CYS A 16 19.97 3.02 12.33
C CYS A 16 21.33 3.73 12.68
N SER A 17 22.30 2.99 13.27
CA SER A 17 23.78 3.14 13.08
C SER A 17 24.55 1.91 13.67
N SER A 18 25.85 1.62 13.43
CA SER A 18 26.73 1.72 12.24
C SER A 18 28.11 1.02 12.47
N VAL A 19 28.85 0.69 11.39
CA VAL A 19 30.33 0.46 11.27
C VAL A 19 30.92 -0.97 11.39
N GLU A 20 31.60 -1.37 10.30
CA GLU A 20 32.63 -2.41 10.07
C GLU A 20 32.43 -3.91 10.42
N GLY A 21 32.45 -4.76 9.37
CA GLY A 21 33.55 -5.73 9.27
C GLY A 21 33.28 -7.14 8.69
N ARG A 22 33.70 -7.34 7.42
CA ARG A 22 33.91 -8.63 6.69
C ARG A 22 32.66 -9.29 6.09
N GLY A 23 32.81 -9.82 4.87
CA GLY A 23 31.75 -10.44 4.07
C GLY A 23 31.81 -11.97 4.00
N LEU A 24 30.91 -12.53 3.19
CA LEU A 24 30.79 -13.95 2.86
C LEU A 24 30.24 -14.07 1.42
N GLU A 25 30.61 -15.13 0.72
CA GLU A 25 30.37 -15.29 -0.73
C GLU A 25 28.92 -15.67 -1.05
N LEU A 26 28.39 -15.15 -2.17
CA LEU A 26 27.13 -15.60 -2.76
C LEU A 26 27.41 -16.63 -3.85
N ALA A 27 26.78 -17.81 -3.75
CA ALA A 27 26.91 -18.85 -4.75
C ALA A 27 26.11 -18.52 -6.03
N HIS A 28 26.73 -18.69 -7.19
CA HIS A 28 26.09 -18.46 -8.48
C HIS A 28 24.98 -19.48 -8.77
N LEU A 29 23.86 -19.01 -9.35
CA LEU A 29 22.94 -19.82 -10.13
C LEU A 29 22.77 -19.16 -11.49
N ASN A 30 23.07 -19.91 -12.55
CA ASN A 30 23.09 -19.40 -13.93
C ASN A 30 21.78 -19.73 -14.67
N GLY A 31 21.30 -18.76 -15.45
CA GLY A 31 20.67 -19.01 -16.75
C GLY A 31 19.22 -19.51 -16.78
N ALA A 32 18.31 -18.60 -17.15
CA ALA A 32 17.11 -18.91 -17.91
C ALA A 32 16.99 -17.85 -19.04
N GLU A 33 16.65 -18.27 -20.25
CA GLU A 33 16.76 -17.41 -21.45
C GLU A 33 15.60 -16.41 -21.57
N HIS A 34 15.91 -15.14 -21.82
CA HIS A 34 14.90 -14.14 -22.16
C HIS A 34 14.35 -14.36 -23.58
N GLN A 35 13.16 -14.93 -23.69
CA GLN A 35 12.32 -14.74 -24.88
C GLN A 35 11.34 -13.57 -24.66
N SER A 36 11.53 -12.51 -25.44
CA SER A 36 10.61 -11.38 -25.49
C SER A 36 9.33 -11.74 -26.26
N VAL A 37 8.20 -11.78 -25.56
CA VAL A 37 6.89 -11.80 -26.22
C VAL A 37 6.65 -10.40 -26.81
N GLY A 38 6.70 -10.30 -28.14
CA GLY A 38 6.56 -9.04 -28.87
C GLY A 38 5.10 -8.65 -29.08
N ASP A 39 4.53 -7.90 -28.15
CA ASP A 39 3.16 -7.38 -28.27
C ASP A 39 3.08 -6.25 -29.31
N HIS A 40 2.76 -6.60 -30.56
CA HIS A 40 2.51 -5.67 -31.66
C HIS A 40 1.14 -4.96 -31.55
N VAL A 41 0.95 -4.17 -30.50
CA VAL A 41 -0.16 -3.20 -30.44
C VAL A 41 0.19 -1.97 -31.28
N HIS A 42 -0.64 -1.66 -32.28
CA HIS A 42 -0.51 -0.47 -33.14
C HIS A 42 -0.88 0.84 -32.40
N GLY A 43 -0.11 1.19 -31.36
CA GLY A 43 -0.22 2.48 -30.69
C GLY A 43 0.36 3.63 -31.51
N VAL A 44 -0.02 4.85 -31.12
CA VAL A 44 0.46 6.09 -31.72
C VAL A 44 1.66 6.60 -30.94
N VAL A 45 2.82 6.63 -31.60
CA VAL A 45 4.02 7.31 -31.07
C VAL A 45 3.77 8.81 -31.06
N ALA A 46 3.48 9.35 -29.88
CA ALA A 46 3.24 10.76 -29.64
C ALA A 46 4.49 11.42 -29.06
N ASN A 47 4.95 12.52 -29.66
CA ASN A 47 5.80 13.49 -28.98
C ASN A 47 4.92 14.22 -27.95
N VAL A 48 5.13 13.98 -26.66
CA VAL A 48 4.35 14.57 -25.58
C VAL A 48 5.19 15.62 -24.86
N THR A 49 4.61 16.79 -24.64
CA THR A 49 5.14 17.82 -23.74
C THR A 49 4.34 17.83 -22.43
N VAL A 50 4.97 17.48 -21.30
CA VAL A 50 4.37 17.64 -19.97
C VAL A 50 5.28 18.48 -19.08
N GLY A 51 4.77 19.58 -18.51
CA GLY A 51 5.56 20.45 -17.63
C GLY A 51 6.82 21.04 -18.28
N GLY A 52 6.86 21.14 -19.62
CA GLY A 52 8.03 21.54 -20.40
C GLY A 52 8.98 20.40 -20.80
N PHE A 53 8.79 19.18 -20.28
CA PHE A 53 9.56 18.00 -20.67
C PHE A 53 8.98 17.38 -21.94
N ASN A 54 9.82 17.18 -22.95
CA ASN A 54 9.46 16.54 -24.21
C ASN A 54 9.98 15.09 -24.20
N PHE A 55 9.09 14.12 -24.40
CA PHE A 55 9.45 12.71 -24.51
C PHE A 55 8.48 11.98 -25.44
N GLN A 56 8.90 10.83 -25.97
CA GLN A 56 8.05 9.98 -26.80
C GLN A 56 7.33 8.94 -25.95
N LEU A 57 6.02 8.82 -26.16
CA LEU A 57 5.20 7.75 -25.62
C LEU A 57 4.55 6.99 -26.76
N ASN A 58 4.54 5.66 -26.69
CA ASN A 58 3.61 4.86 -27.48
C ASN A 58 2.25 4.82 -26.75
N LEU A 59 1.29 5.62 -27.22
CA LEU A 59 -0.05 5.70 -26.61
C LEU A 59 -1.05 4.86 -27.39
N SER A 60 -1.78 3.97 -26.71
CA SER A 60 -2.84 3.17 -27.34
C SER A 60 -4.02 3.99 -27.87
N ASN A 61 -4.19 5.25 -27.45
CA ASN A 61 -5.25 6.12 -27.94
C ASN A 61 -4.84 7.62 -27.89
N PRO A 62 -4.92 8.39 -28.99
CA PRO A 62 -4.63 9.83 -29.00
C PRO A 62 -5.47 10.69 -28.01
N LYS A 63 -6.66 10.23 -27.60
CA LYS A 63 -7.48 10.94 -26.60
C LYS A 63 -6.78 11.06 -25.24
N LEU A 64 -5.86 10.15 -24.92
CA LEU A 64 -5.08 10.18 -23.67
C LEU A 64 -4.18 11.42 -23.56
N VAL A 65 -3.88 12.09 -24.67
CA VAL A 65 -3.09 13.35 -24.69
C VAL A 65 -3.80 14.50 -23.96
N GLU A 66 -5.12 14.42 -23.70
CA GLU A 66 -5.79 15.38 -22.80
C GLU A 66 -5.44 15.13 -21.32
N GLU A 67 -5.39 13.87 -20.89
CA GLU A 67 -5.08 13.47 -19.51
C GLU A 67 -3.67 13.93 -19.08
N LEU A 68 -2.77 14.14 -20.05
CA LEU A 68 -1.38 14.59 -19.87
C LEU A 68 -1.24 16.12 -19.70
N LYS A 69 -2.34 16.90 -19.74
CA LYS A 69 -2.30 18.38 -19.68
C LYS A 69 -2.50 18.99 -18.29
N ILE A 70 -2.65 18.16 -17.26
CA ILE A 70 -2.87 18.57 -15.88
C ILE A 70 -1.71 19.39 -15.29
N LYS A 71 -2.01 20.39 -14.47
CA LYS A 71 -1.05 21.28 -13.82
C LYS A 71 -1.27 21.34 -12.31
N ARG A 72 -0.27 21.80 -11.54
CA ARG A 72 -0.46 22.03 -10.09
C ARG A 72 -1.58 23.04 -9.81
N SER A 73 -1.79 24.02 -10.69
CA SER A 73 -2.84 25.03 -10.55
C SER A 73 -4.27 24.52 -10.80
N ASP A 74 -4.47 23.32 -11.33
CA ASP A 74 -5.79 22.69 -11.42
C ASP A 74 -6.30 22.15 -10.07
N PHE A 75 -5.41 22.01 -9.08
CA PHE A 75 -5.70 21.52 -7.73
C PHE A 75 -5.80 22.65 -6.70
N PRO A 76 -6.58 22.47 -5.61
CA PRO A 76 -6.64 23.42 -4.49
C PRO A 76 -5.25 23.84 -3.96
N SER A 77 -5.13 25.05 -3.43
CA SER A 77 -3.85 25.57 -2.92
C SER A 77 -3.34 24.81 -1.69
N ASP A 78 -4.24 24.24 -0.90
CA ASP A 78 -3.99 23.36 0.25
C ASP A 78 -3.74 21.89 -0.13
N PHE A 79 -3.96 21.50 -1.40
CA PHE A 79 -3.74 20.10 -1.83
C PHE A 79 -2.25 19.72 -1.76
N MET A 80 -1.96 18.66 -1.01
CA MET A 80 -0.59 18.20 -0.73
C MET A 80 -0.07 17.29 -1.84
N PHE A 81 1.21 17.42 -2.17
CA PHE A 81 1.90 16.53 -3.10
C PHE A 81 3.16 15.96 -2.44
N GLY A 82 3.43 14.68 -2.68
CA GLY A 82 4.53 13.99 -2.04
C GLY A 82 4.94 12.68 -2.69
N ALA A 83 5.76 11.94 -1.96
CA ALA A 83 6.12 10.56 -2.24
C ALA A 83 6.05 9.73 -0.95
N ALA A 84 5.99 8.41 -1.10
CA ALA A 84 5.95 7.44 -0.02
C ALA A 84 7.16 6.50 -0.06
N THR A 85 7.52 5.97 1.10
CA THR A 85 8.60 4.98 1.34
C THR A 85 8.23 4.16 2.56
N SER A 86 8.58 2.88 2.62
CA SER A 86 8.42 2.11 3.86
C SER A 86 9.73 1.61 4.49
N ALA A 87 9.71 1.48 5.83
CA ALA A 87 10.87 1.08 6.63
C ALA A 87 11.55 -0.20 6.14
N ALA A 88 10.82 -1.33 6.19
CA ALA A 88 11.33 -2.64 5.81
C ALA A 88 11.86 -2.72 4.37
N GLN A 89 11.40 -1.83 3.49
CA GLN A 89 11.77 -1.79 2.08
C GLN A 89 12.95 -0.84 1.77
N SER A 90 13.21 0.16 2.62
CA SER A 90 14.15 1.26 2.31
C SER A 90 15.22 1.59 3.38
N GLU A 91 15.13 1.04 4.59
CA GLU A 91 16.08 1.31 5.70
C GLU A 91 17.25 0.31 5.78
N GLY A 92 16.96 -1.00 5.72
CA GLY A 92 17.97 -2.07 5.72
C GLY A 92 18.65 -2.35 7.07
N SER A 93 19.98 -2.40 7.10
CA SER A 93 20.84 -2.58 8.30
C SER A 93 20.63 -3.84 9.16
N ALA A 94 20.44 -4.98 8.49
CA ALA A 94 19.98 -6.21 9.11
C ALA A 94 20.84 -6.85 10.23
N LYS A 95 22.06 -6.38 10.50
CA LYS A 95 23.02 -7.07 11.40
C LYS A 95 23.56 -6.20 12.54
N GLU A 96 23.05 -5.00 12.75
CA GLU A 96 23.58 -4.00 13.69
C GLU A 96 22.60 -3.71 14.85
N GLY A 97 23.07 -3.24 16.01
CA GLY A 97 22.19 -2.67 17.06
C GLY A 97 21.21 -3.59 17.82
N GLY A 98 21.62 -4.77 18.30
CA GLY A 98 20.99 -5.42 19.48
C GLY A 98 19.53 -5.93 19.42
N ARG A 99 18.77 -5.73 18.34
CA ARG A 99 17.33 -6.10 18.15
C ARG A 99 16.96 -7.56 18.50
N GLY A 100 15.77 -7.75 19.09
CA GLY A 100 14.99 -9.00 19.02
C GLY A 100 14.12 -9.05 17.75
N PRO A 101 14.03 -10.19 17.03
CA PRO A 101 13.62 -10.28 15.61
C PRO A 101 12.26 -9.68 15.21
N SER A 102 12.07 -9.39 13.91
CA SER A 102 10.75 -9.16 13.27
C SER A 102 10.41 -10.27 12.28
N GLY A 103 9.16 -10.31 11.83
CA GLY A 103 8.67 -11.33 10.88
C GLY A 103 9.39 -11.32 9.53
N TRP A 104 9.88 -10.16 9.07
CA TRP A 104 10.65 -10.05 7.82
C TRP A 104 12.15 -10.27 8.01
N ASP A 105 12.77 -9.73 9.08
CA ASP A 105 14.24 -9.77 9.22
C ASP A 105 14.76 -9.38 10.63
N HIS A 106 16.08 -9.37 10.79
CA HIS A 106 16.83 -8.52 11.73
C HIS A 106 17.18 -7.20 10.98
N ARG A 107 17.49 -5.97 11.47
CA ARG A 107 17.35 -5.15 12.69
C ARG A 107 16.97 -3.73 12.20
N MET A 108 16.31 -2.81 12.91
CA MET A 108 16.11 -2.60 14.36
C MET A 108 14.61 -2.39 14.71
N GLU A 109 14.28 -2.05 15.97
CA GLU A 109 12.90 -1.70 16.43
C GLU A 109 12.91 -0.62 17.53
N THR A 110 11.84 0.19 17.67
CA THR A 110 11.67 1.19 18.76
C THR A 110 11.21 0.56 20.09
N LEU A 111 10.52 -0.57 20.02
CA LEU A 111 10.24 -1.49 21.12
C LEU A 111 10.86 -2.85 20.75
N PRO A 112 12.05 -3.23 21.22
CA PRO A 112 12.79 -4.40 20.73
C PRO A 112 12.12 -5.78 20.94
N GLU A 113 11.02 -5.84 21.69
CA GLU A 113 10.15 -7.01 21.86
C GLU A 113 8.68 -6.69 21.49
N GLY A 114 8.45 -5.68 20.64
CA GLY A 114 7.15 -5.15 20.25
C GLY A 114 6.26 -4.57 21.36
N SER A 115 6.71 -4.59 22.61
CA SER A 115 5.92 -4.26 23.80
C SER A 115 6.72 -3.43 24.80
N LEU A 116 6.04 -2.57 25.57
CA LEU A 116 6.71 -1.67 26.54
C LEU A 116 7.50 -2.43 27.62
N SER A 117 7.17 -3.70 27.88
CA SER A 117 7.92 -4.58 28.79
C SER A 117 9.33 -4.92 28.30
N GLY A 118 9.55 -4.95 26.98
CA GLY A 118 10.88 -5.13 26.37
C GLY A 118 11.74 -3.87 26.35
N GLY A 119 11.26 -2.77 26.96
CA GLY A 119 11.94 -1.48 26.99
C GLY A 119 11.75 -0.65 25.71
N ILE A 120 12.33 0.54 25.72
CA ILE A 120 12.28 1.52 24.62
C ILE A 120 13.69 1.69 24.07
N ASN A 121 13.86 1.47 22.77
CA ASN A 121 15.09 1.79 22.06
C ASN A 121 15.14 3.30 21.77
N GLN A 122 15.93 4.01 22.57
CA GLN A 122 16.06 5.47 22.43
C GLN A 122 16.85 5.89 21.18
N GLU A 123 17.79 5.09 20.68
CA GLU A 123 18.51 5.38 19.43
C GLU A 123 17.56 5.41 18.23
N GLY A 124 16.62 4.45 18.18
CA GLY A 124 15.53 4.47 17.23
C GLY A 124 14.71 5.76 17.36
N ILE A 125 14.26 6.11 18.57
CA ILE A 125 13.49 7.34 18.80
C ILE A 125 14.24 8.60 18.31
N ASP A 126 15.55 8.68 18.50
CA ASP A 126 16.36 9.82 18.10
C ASP A 126 16.60 9.90 16.58
N HIS A 127 16.58 8.77 15.87
CA HIS A 127 16.55 8.76 14.41
C HIS A 127 15.30 9.48 13.85
N TYR A 128 14.09 9.23 14.37
CA TYR A 128 12.89 9.93 13.87
C TYR A 128 12.84 11.37 14.30
N ASN A 129 13.36 11.73 15.48
CA ASN A 129 13.54 13.14 15.81
C ASN A 129 14.38 13.83 14.73
N SER A 130 15.56 13.27 14.40
CA SER A 130 16.43 13.79 13.35
C SER A 130 15.73 13.87 11.98
N LEU A 131 15.05 12.80 11.54
CA LEU A 131 14.36 12.73 10.25
C LEU A 131 13.18 13.71 10.17
N ILE A 132 12.32 13.75 11.20
CA ILE A 132 11.15 14.64 11.27
C ILE A 132 11.59 16.10 11.33
N ASP A 133 12.63 16.41 12.11
CA ASP A 133 13.17 17.77 12.22
C ASP A 133 13.81 18.22 10.90
N GLU A 134 14.56 17.36 10.20
CA GLU A 134 15.13 17.69 8.89
C GLU A 134 14.04 17.85 7.81
N LEU A 135 12.99 17.02 7.80
CA LEU A 135 11.83 17.22 6.91
C LEU A 135 11.17 18.58 7.14
N ILE A 136 10.83 18.90 8.40
CA ILE A 136 10.16 20.16 8.76
C ILE A 136 11.04 21.38 8.46
N LYS A 137 12.36 21.29 8.74
CA LYS A 137 13.37 22.29 8.41
C LYS A 137 13.46 22.58 6.90
N ASN A 138 13.23 21.58 6.05
CA ASN A 138 13.15 21.73 4.60
C ASN A 138 11.73 22.09 4.09
N GLY A 139 10.77 22.29 4.99
CA GLY A 139 9.39 22.66 4.65
C GLY A 139 8.52 21.50 4.16
N ILE A 140 8.90 20.26 4.47
CA ILE A 140 8.18 19.04 4.11
C ILE A 140 7.31 18.61 5.29
N THR A 141 6.02 18.38 5.04
CA THR A 141 5.08 17.89 6.07
C THR A 141 5.22 16.36 6.23
N PRO A 142 5.53 15.85 7.43
CA PRO A 142 5.56 14.40 7.68
C PRO A 142 4.14 13.84 7.83
N PHE A 143 3.84 12.83 7.02
CA PHE A 143 2.76 11.86 7.25
C PHE A 143 3.42 10.58 7.75
N VAL A 144 2.91 9.99 8.83
CA VAL A 144 3.53 8.81 9.48
C VAL A 144 2.57 7.64 9.53
N THR A 145 2.95 6.50 8.97
CA THR A 145 2.30 5.22 9.26
C THR A 145 2.94 4.58 10.48
N ILE A 146 2.15 4.00 11.39
CA ILE A 146 2.63 3.36 12.61
C ILE A 146 3.08 1.90 12.39
N TYR A 147 2.40 1.16 11.50
CA TYR A 147 2.68 -0.26 11.22
C TYR A 147 2.49 -0.61 9.73
N HIS A 148 3.44 -1.36 9.17
CA HIS A 148 3.48 -1.77 7.77
C HIS A 148 4.18 -3.12 7.57
N PHE A 149 3.46 -4.22 7.82
CA PHE A 149 3.92 -5.63 7.71
C PHE A 149 5.12 -6.00 8.62
N ASP A 150 5.68 -5.05 9.34
CA ASP A 150 6.87 -5.08 10.19
C ASP A 150 6.58 -5.63 11.60
N MET A 151 5.83 -6.74 11.68
CA MET A 151 5.41 -7.32 12.97
C MET A 151 6.64 -7.77 13.79
N PRO A 152 6.80 -7.30 15.04
CA PRO A 152 7.80 -7.84 15.97
C PRO A 152 7.62 -9.35 16.15
N LEU A 153 8.65 -10.15 15.85
CA LEU A 153 8.59 -11.61 15.95
C LEU A 153 8.44 -12.03 17.41
N ALA A 154 8.95 -11.22 18.35
CA ALA A 154 8.69 -11.39 19.77
C ALA A 154 7.18 -11.44 20.11
N LEU A 155 6.30 -10.74 19.38
CA LEU A 155 4.85 -10.82 19.56
C LEU A 155 4.24 -12.03 18.82
N GLU A 156 4.80 -12.41 17.68
CA GLU A 156 4.42 -13.63 16.94
C GLU A 156 4.75 -14.90 17.76
N GLU A 157 5.96 -15.00 18.31
CA GLU A 157 6.40 -16.11 19.17
C GLU A 157 5.67 -16.14 20.53
N LYS A 158 5.41 -14.97 21.13
CA LYS A 158 4.75 -14.84 22.44
C LYS A 158 3.27 -15.25 22.40
N TYR A 159 2.55 -14.96 21.33
CA TYR A 159 1.10 -15.23 21.28
C TYR A 159 0.45 -15.42 19.89
N GLY A 160 1.21 -15.38 18.79
CA GLY A 160 0.68 -15.47 17.42
C GLY A 160 0.24 -14.14 16.79
N GLY A 161 0.90 -13.03 17.17
CA GLY A 161 0.77 -11.74 16.49
C GLY A 161 -0.67 -11.26 16.26
N LEU A 162 -1.04 -11.02 15.01
CA LEU A 162 -2.37 -10.52 14.64
C LEU A 162 -3.51 -11.51 14.90
N LEU A 163 -3.22 -12.80 15.13
CA LEU A 163 -4.24 -13.79 15.48
C LEU A 163 -4.68 -13.68 16.94
N ASN A 164 -3.96 -12.92 17.78
CA ASN A 164 -4.27 -12.76 19.18
C ASN A 164 -4.83 -11.37 19.52
N ARG A 165 -5.92 -11.32 20.28
CA ARG A 165 -6.55 -10.06 20.73
C ARG A 165 -5.64 -9.24 21.69
N SER A 166 -4.54 -9.82 22.18
CA SER A 166 -3.49 -9.13 22.92
C SER A 166 -2.80 -8.03 22.09
N PHE A 167 -2.67 -8.24 20.76
CA PHE A 167 -2.09 -7.25 19.83
C PHE A 167 -2.78 -5.88 19.92
N VAL A 168 -4.08 -5.83 20.19
CA VAL A 168 -4.85 -4.58 20.33
C VAL A 168 -4.26 -3.67 21.43
N ASN A 169 -3.72 -4.25 22.51
CA ASN A 169 -3.12 -3.51 23.61
C ASN A 169 -1.66 -3.15 23.34
N ASP A 170 -0.84 -4.10 22.89
CA ASP A 170 0.57 -3.84 22.57
C ASP A 170 0.69 -2.78 21.44
N PHE A 171 -0.17 -2.83 20.41
CA PHE A 171 -0.25 -1.81 19.34
C PHE A 171 -0.77 -0.45 19.83
N LYS A 172 -1.74 -0.43 20.76
CA LYS A 172 -2.20 0.79 21.42
C LYS A 172 -1.05 1.47 22.17
N ASP A 173 -0.29 0.71 22.94
CA ASP A 173 0.77 1.23 23.79
C ASP A 173 2.00 1.68 22.99
N TYR A 174 2.31 0.97 21.90
CA TYR A 174 3.27 1.43 20.88
C TYR A 174 2.83 2.75 20.24
N SER A 175 1.58 2.85 19.79
CA SER A 175 1.03 4.10 19.23
C SER A 175 1.08 5.24 20.26
N GLU A 176 0.78 4.97 21.55
CA GLU A 176 0.89 5.96 22.62
C GLU A 176 2.32 6.47 22.82
N LEU A 177 3.34 5.63 22.62
CA LEU A 177 4.74 6.04 22.64
C LEU A 177 5.06 6.99 21.49
N LEU A 178 4.67 6.66 20.26
CA LEU A 178 4.90 7.52 19.09
C LEU A 178 4.20 8.89 19.25
N PHE A 179 2.94 8.90 19.71
CA PHE A 179 2.21 10.15 19.96
C PHE A 179 2.90 11.03 21.02
N LYS A 180 3.48 10.44 22.07
CA LYS A 180 4.27 11.17 23.09
C LYS A 180 5.59 11.72 22.57
N LYS A 181 6.27 10.99 21.68
CA LYS A 181 7.63 11.31 21.22
C LYS A 181 7.66 12.25 20.01
N PHE A 182 6.66 12.20 19.14
CA PHE A 182 6.67 12.91 17.85
C PHE A 182 5.41 13.73 17.54
N GLY A 183 4.31 13.54 18.28
CA GLY A 183 3.03 14.22 18.01
C GLY A 183 3.03 15.73 18.31
N ASP A 184 4.10 16.24 18.91
CA ASP A 184 4.39 17.67 18.99
C ASP A 184 4.62 18.27 17.58
N ARG A 185 5.27 17.52 16.68
CA ARG A 185 5.60 17.89 15.30
C ARG A 185 4.72 17.21 14.24
N VAL A 186 4.48 15.90 14.36
CA VAL A 186 3.70 15.10 13.39
C VAL A 186 2.20 15.30 13.59
N LYS A 187 1.49 15.64 12.51
CA LYS A 187 0.05 15.99 12.53
C LYS A 187 -0.84 15.07 11.71
N HIS A 188 -0.28 14.20 10.88
CA HIS A 188 -1.06 13.25 10.08
C HIS A 188 -0.50 11.84 10.30
N TRP A 189 -1.35 10.98 10.84
CA TRP A 189 -1.00 9.63 11.25
C TRP A 189 -1.90 8.60 10.54
N PHE A 190 -1.31 7.56 9.99
CA PHE A 190 -2.00 6.34 9.60
C PHE A 190 -1.65 5.25 10.62
N THR A 191 -2.63 4.51 11.13
CA THR A 191 -2.33 3.43 12.07
C THR A 191 -1.67 2.25 11.36
N ILE A 192 -2.25 1.80 10.25
CA ILE A 192 -1.90 0.55 9.57
C ILE A 192 -2.02 0.81 8.07
N ASN A 193 -1.03 0.33 7.30
CA ASN A 193 -1.06 0.35 5.84
C ASN A 193 -1.44 -1.03 5.28
N GLU A 194 -2.34 -1.02 4.30
CA GLU A 194 -2.89 -2.20 3.59
C GLU A 194 -3.35 -3.39 4.47
N PRO A 195 -4.27 -3.17 5.44
CA PRO A 195 -4.75 -4.20 6.37
C PRO A 195 -5.44 -5.39 5.68
N ASN A 196 -6.03 -5.17 4.51
CA ASN A 196 -6.60 -6.22 3.68
C ASN A 196 -5.52 -7.06 3.00
N ILE A 197 -4.38 -6.48 2.64
CA ILE A 197 -3.24 -7.20 2.04
C ILE A 197 -2.47 -7.95 3.11
N LEU A 198 -2.23 -7.34 4.29
CA LEU A 198 -1.74 -8.01 5.50
C LEU A 198 -2.49 -9.31 5.81
N ALA A 199 -3.83 -9.26 5.80
CA ALA A 199 -4.67 -10.43 6.08
C ALA A 199 -4.62 -11.50 4.97
N GLN A 200 -4.53 -11.10 3.70
CA GLN A 200 -4.44 -12.03 2.56
C GLN A 200 -3.05 -12.66 2.44
N TYR A 201 -1.99 -11.86 2.39
CA TYR A 201 -0.62 -12.32 2.15
C TYR A 201 -0.04 -13.06 3.35
N GLY A 202 -0.37 -12.64 4.58
CA GLY A 202 0.17 -13.24 5.81
C GLY A 202 -0.53 -14.51 6.26
N TYR A 203 -1.82 -14.68 5.92
CA TYR A 203 -2.69 -15.70 6.53
C TYR A 203 -3.59 -16.48 5.54
N GLU A 204 -3.73 -16.05 4.27
CA GLU A 204 -4.35 -16.88 3.22
C GLU A 204 -3.29 -17.51 2.32
N LEU A 205 -2.42 -16.68 1.74
CA LEU A 205 -1.43 -17.04 0.73
C LEU A 205 -0.06 -17.40 1.32
N GLY A 206 0.25 -16.89 2.52
CA GLY A 206 1.52 -17.11 3.24
C GLY A 206 2.78 -16.60 2.53
N ILE A 207 2.65 -15.61 1.64
CA ILE A 207 3.75 -14.98 0.89
C ILE A 207 4.36 -13.76 1.59
N SER A 208 3.70 -13.25 2.63
CA SER A 208 4.32 -12.36 3.61
C SER A 208 4.39 -13.06 4.96
N PRO A 209 5.28 -12.64 5.88
CA PRO A 209 5.21 -13.00 7.29
C PRO A 209 3.80 -12.76 7.87
N PRO A 210 3.35 -13.62 8.81
CA PRO A 210 4.04 -14.78 9.38
C PRO A 210 4.08 -16.04 8.48
N GLY A 211 3.76 -15.94 7.19
CA GLY A 211 3.94 -17.02 6.21
C GLY A 211 2.93 -18.16 6.38
N ARG A 212 1.74 -17.84 6.91
CA ARG A 212 0.73 -18.82 7.32
C ARG A 212 -0.27 -19.08 6.20
N CYS A 213 -0.51 -20.35 5.91
CA CYS A 213 -1.50 -20.78 4.93
C CYS A 213 -1.82 -22.27 5.03
N SER A 214 -2.99 -22.65 4.49
CA SER A 214 -3.43 -24.03 4.31
C SER A 214 -3.70 -24.35 2.83
N LEU A 215 -3.01 -23.64 1.91
CA LEU A 215 -3.19 -23.75 0.47
C LEU A 215 -2.00 -24.50 -0.19
N PRO A 216 -2.21 -25.24 -1.30
CA PRO A 216 -1.12 -25.87 -2.02
C PRO A 216 -0.16 -24.85 -2.65
N SER A 217 1.14 -25.05 -2.49
CA SER A 217 2.19 -24.21 -3.10
C SER A 217 2.33 -24.34 -4.62
N THR A 218 1.51 -25.20 -5.24
CA THR A 218 1.31 -25.25 -6.69
C THR A 218 0.35 -24.16 -7.21
N LEU A 219 -0.36 -23.47 -6.30
CA LEU A 219 -1.17 -22.31 -6.66
C LEU A 219 -0.29 -21.06 -6.80
N CYS A 220 -0.63 -20.24 -7.80
CA CYS A 220 -0.03 -18.91 -7.93
C CYS A 220 -0.67 -17.95 -6.92
N ALA A 221 0.17 -17.19 -6.21
CA ALA A 221 -0.26 -16.15 -5.29
C ALA A 221 -0.28 -14.77 -5.96
N LEU A 222 0.75 -14.44 -6.74
CA LEU A 222 0.84 -13.20 -7.53
C LEU A 222 1.12 -13.54 -9.01
N GLY A 223 0.24 -13.09 -9.90
CA GLY A 223 0.33 -13.33 -11.35
C GLY A 223 -0.88 -14.08 -11.90
N SER A 224 -0.65 -14.97 -12.87
CA SER A 224 -1.69 -15.83 -13.46
C SER A 224 -1.24 -17.30 -13.49
N PRO A 225 -2.15 -18.26 -13.71
CA PRO A 225 -1.79 -19.67 -13.91
C PRO A 225 -0.86 -19.94 -15.10
N VAL A 226 -0.71 -18.98 -16.03
CA VAL A 226 0.17 -19.08 -17.21
C VAL A 226 1.51 -18.35 -16.98
N LYS A 227 1.51 -17.27 -16.20
CA LYS A 227 2.70 -16.50 -15.84
C LYS A 227 2.60 -16.12 -14.36
N CYS A 228 3.15 -16.98 -13.51
CA CYS A 228 3.21 -16.74 -12.08
C CYS A 228 4.49 -15.97 -11.73
N PHE A 229 4.37 -15.00 -10.82
CA PHE A 229 5.50 -14.23 -10.28
C PHE A 229 5.88 -14.74 -8.88
N GLU A 230 4.89 -15.05 -8.04
CA GLU A 230 5.08 -15.60 -6.70
C GLU A 230 4.09 -16.72 -6.43
N THR A 231 4.55 -17.85 -5.88
CA THR A 231 3.71 -19.01 -5.56
C THR A 231 3.20 -18.93 -4.13
N VAL A 232 2.16 -19.71 -3.82
CA VAL A 232 1.62 -19.80 -2.46
C VAL A 232 2.66 -20.37 -1.48
N GLY A 233 2.80 -19.71 -0.34
CA GLY A 233 3.49 -20.19 0.84
C GLY A 233 4.94 -19.72 0.98
N PRO A 234 5.80 -20.52 1.64
CA PRO A 234 5.77 -21.99 1.62
C PRO A 234 4.91 -22.69 2.70
N CYS A 235 4.02 -21.99 3.42
CA CYS A 235 3.11 -22.52 4.44
C CYS A 235 3.77 -23.33 5.58
N LYS A 236 5.09 -23.20 5.78
CA LYS A 236 5.89 -24.02 6.71
C LYS A 236 5.50 -23.82 8.18
N PHE A 237 4.83 -22.72 8.50
CA PHE A 237 4.37 -22.36 9.85
C PHE A 237 2.93 -22.87 10.13
N GLY A 238 2.38 -23.68 9.22
CA GLY A 238 0.97 -24.06 9.20
C GLY A 238 0.08 -22.87 8.83
N GLY A 239 -1.19 -22.95 9.24
CA GLY A 239 -2.17 -21.88 9.02
C GLY A 239 -3.56 -22.45 8.78
N ASN A 240 -4.54 -21.56 8.65
CA ASN A 240 -5.87 -21.90 8.19
C ASN A 240 -6.46 -20.75 7.36
N SER A 241 -6.30 -20.85 6.04
CA SER A 241 -6.72 -19.86 5.05
C SER A 241 -8.26 -19.66 5.00
N SER A 242 -9.03 -20.42 5.76
CA SER A 242 -10.49 -20.25 5.94
C SER A 242 -10.90 -19.41 7.16
N THR A 243 -10.00 -19.18 8.13
CA THR A 243 -10.30 -18.48 9.40
C THR A 243 -9.27 -17.43 9.79
N GLU A 244 -7.98 -17.71 9.63
CA GLU A 244 -6.91 -16.83 10.11
C GLU A 244 -6.92 -15.42 9.47
N PRO A 245 -7.22 -15.23 8.17
CA PRO A 245 -7.41 -13.89 7.59
C PRO A 245 -8.50 -13.08 8.30
N TYR A 246 -9.61 -13.72 8.69
CA TYR A 246 -10.73 -13.06 9.37
C TYR A 246 -10.42 -12.70 10.82
N VAL A 247 -9.67 -13.55 11.54
CA VAL A 247 -9.19 -13.26 12.89
C VAL A 247 -8.18 -12.10 12.87
N ALA A 248 -7.21 -12.15 11.95
CA ALA A 248 -6.22 -11.08 11.78
C ALA A 248 -6.89 -9.74 11.45
N ALA A 249 -7.77 -9.69 10.44
CA ALA A 249 -8.51 -8.49 10.08
C ALA A 249 -9.36 -7.93 11.22
N HIS A 250 -10.00 -8.79 12.03
CA HIS A 250 -10.79 -8.37 13.18
C HIS A 250 -9.93 -7.70 14.26
N ASN A 251 -8.80 -8.31 14.63
CA ASN A 251 -7.87 -7.72 15.60
C ASN A 251 -7.23 -6.42 15.08
N ILE A 252 -6.91 -6.34 13.78
CA ILE A 252 -6.46 -5.10 13.10
C ILE A 252 -7.49 -3.97 13.25
N ILE A 253 -8.78 -4.26 12.97
CA ILE A 253 -9.87 -3.28 13.06
C ILE A 253 -10.02 -2.75 14.49
N LEU A 254 -9.99 -3.64 15.49
CA LEU A 254 -10.04 -3.28 16.90
C LEU A 254 -8.81 -2.47 17.34
N ALA A 255 -7.61 -2.83 16.86
CA ALA A 255 -6.37 -2.13 17.14
C ALA A 255 -6.38 -0.68 16.59
N HIS A 256 -6.78 -0.49 15.33
CA HIS A 256 -6.97 0.84 14.74
C HIS A 256 -8.00 1.66 15.53
N ALA A 257 -9.20 1.13 15.80
CA ALA A 257 -10.24 1.87 16.49
C ALA A 257 -9.85 2.25 17.94
N THR A 258 -9.12 1.36 18.62
CA THR A 258 -8.51 1.63 19.94
C THR A 258 -7.51 2.78 19.89
N VAL A 259 -6.65 2.81 18.86
CA VAL A 259 -5.65 3.88 18.67
C VAL A 259 -6.29 5.22 18.29
N VAL A 260 -7.32 5.23 17.44
CA VAL A 260 -8.06 6.46 17.11
C VAL A 260 -8.79 7.00 18.35
N LYS A 261 -9.42 6.14 19.15
CA LYS A 261 -10.03 6.54 20.43
C LYS A 261 -8.99 7.17 21.36
N LEU A 262 -7.88 6.49 21.59
CA LEU A 262 -6.75 6.99 22.39
C LEU A 262 -6.28 8.38 21.91
N TYR A 263 -6.10 8.56 20.60
CA TYR A 263 -5.65 9.85 20.07
C TYR A 263 -6.67 10.96 20.30
N LYS A 264 -7.96 10.69 20.01
CA LYS A 264 -9.05 11.66 20.20
C LYS A 264 -9.19 12.09 21.67
N GLU A 265 -9.17 11.14 22.60
CA GLU A 265 -9.40 11.40 24.03
C GLU A 265 -8.20 12.05 24.74
N LYS A 266 -6.97 11.83 24.26
CA LYS A 266 -5.74 12.19 25.01
C LYS A 266 -4.80 13.17 24.30
N TYR A 267 -4.80 13.21 22.97
CA TYR A 267 -3.77 13.92 22.20
C TYR A 267 -4.33 14.96 21.22
N GLN A 268 -5.47 14.72 20.59
CA GLN A 268 -5.98 15.55 19.49
C GLN A 268 -6.22 17.01 19.91
N GLU A 269 -6.73 17.26 21.11
CA GLU A 269 -6.95 18.63 21.58
C GLU A 269 -5.63 19.42 21.73
N GLN A 270 -4.56 18.78 22.18
CA GLN A 270 -3.28 19.45 22.43
C GLN A 270 -2.42 19.52 21.16
N GLN A 271 -2.33 18.40 20.43
CA GLN A 271 -1.46 18.25 19.28
C GLN A 271 -2.06 18.79 17.97
N LYS A 272 -3.39 18.92 17.89
CA LYS A 272 -4.16 19.36 16.71
C LYS A 272 -3.94 18.49 15.44
N GLY A 273 -3.53 17.24 15.62
CA GLY A 273 -3.36 16.28 14.52
C GLY A 273 -4.61 15.46 14.20
N GLU A 274 -4.48 14.59 13.21
CA GLU A 274 -5.47 13.62 12.75
C GLU A 274 -4.86 12.21 12.68
N VAL A 275 -5.66 11.21 12.98
CA VAL A 275 -5.32 9.78 12.81
C VAL A 275 -6.30 9.15 11.82
N GLY A 276 -5.85 8.13 11.10
CA GLY A 276 -6.63 7.40 10.11
C GLY A 276 -6.04 6.04 9.77
N ILE A 277 -6.41 5.49 8.63
CA ILE A 277 -5.93 4.19 8.11
C ILE A 277 -5.65 4.29 6.61
N VAL A 278 -4.77 3.44 6.07
CA VAL A 278 -4.61 3.31 4.61
C VAL A 278 -5.17 1.97 4.15
N LEU A 279 -5.90 1.97 3.04
CA LEU A 279 -6.53 0.78 2.47
C LEU A 279 -6.10 0.59 1.01
N ALA A 280 -5.68 -0.62 0.67
CA ALA A 280 -5.43 -1.01 -0.71
C ALA A 280 -6.77 -1.26 -1.42
N SER A 281 -6.98 -0.69 -2.61
CA SER A 281 -8.12 -1.09 -3.42
C SER A 281 -7.86 -0.95 -4.92
N GLN A 282 -8.39 -1.92 -5.65
CA GLN A 282 -8.60 -1.81 -7.09
C GLN A 282 -9.98 -1.20 -7.36
N TYR A 283 -10.26 -0.85 -8.62
CA TYR A 283 -11.65 -0.76 -9.07
C TYR A 283 -12.07 -2.07 -9.76
N PHE A 284 -13.22 -2.60 -9.34
CA PHE A 284 -13.78 -3.83 -9.87
C PHE A 284 -14.90 -3.50 -10.87
N LEU A 285 -14.63 -3.66 -12.17
CA LEU A 285 -15.60 -3.42 -13.25
C LEU A 285 -16.33 -4.73 -13.59
N PRO A 286 -17.67 -4.80 -13.66
CA PRO A 286 -18.37 -6.04 -14.05
C PRO A 286 -17.90 -6.56 -15.43
N TYR A 287 -17.51 -7.83 -15.50
CA TYR A 287 -17.01 -8.50 -16.73
C TYR A 287 -18.11 -8.58 -17.82
N THR A 288 -19.37 -8.65 -17.43
CA THR A 288 -20.50 -8.43 -18.34
C THR A 288 -21.56 -7.54 -17.67
N GLN A 289 -22.56 -7.14 -18.45
CA GLN A 289 -23.74 -6.43 -17.93
C GLN A 289 -24.78 -7.37 -17.28
N SER A 290 -24.42 -8.63 -16.99
CA SER A 290 -25.25 -9.55 -16.19
C SER A 290 -25.39 -9.06 -14.74
N GLU A 291 -26.47 -9.44 -14.07
CA GLU A 291 -26.66 -9.11 -12.65
C GLU A 291 -25.72 -9.94 -11.76
N GLU A 292 -25.32 -11.13 -12.23
CA GLU A 292 -24.32 -12.00 -11.62
C GLU A 292 -22.94 -11.32 -11.52
N ASP A 293 -22.45 -10.72 -12.62
CA ASP A 293 -21.15 -10.03 -12.65
C ASP A 293 -21.21 -8.65 -11.97
N LYS A 294 -22.34 -7.92 -12.05
CA LYS A 294 -22.59 -6.72 -11.24
C LYS A 294 -22.53 -7.03 -9.75
N ALA A 295 -23.19 -8.12 -9.33
CA ALA A 295 -23.11 -8.61 -7.95
C ALA A 295 -21.71 -9.14 -7.62
N ALA A 296 -20.94 -9.66 -8.57
CA ALA A 296 -19.55 -10.06 -8.37
C ALA A 296 -18.65 -8.86 -8.06
N ALA A 297 -18.74 -7.77 -8.84
CA ALA A 297 -18.06 -6.52 -8.54
C ALA A 297 -18.43 -5.99 -7.14
N GLY A 298 -19.72 -6.04 -6.78
CA GLY A 298 -20.19 -5.68 -5.44
C GLY A 298 -19.55 -6.53 -4.32
N ARG A 299 -19.42 -7.85 -4.52
CA ARG A 299 -18.76 -8.74 -3.56
C ARG A 299 -17.24 -8.50 -3.48
N LEU A 300 -16.55 -8.28 -4.59
CA LEU A 300 -15.13 -7.93 -4.57
C LEU A 300 -14.90 -6.62 -3.80
N PHE A 301 -15.71 -5.58 -4.03
CA PHE A 301 -15.65 -4.34 -3.23
C PHE A 301 -15.93 -4.59 -1.73
N ASP A 302 -16.92 -5.42 -1.39
CA ASP A 302 -17.23 -5.73 0.00
C ASP A 302 -16.11 -6.52 0.70
N PHE A 303 -15.50 -7.52 0.06
CA PHE A 303 -14.44 -8.33 0.65
C PHE A 303 -13.07 -7.62 0.67
N TYR A 304 -12.76 -6.77 -0.31
CA TYR A 304 -11.45 -6.12 -0.40
C TYR A 304 -11.37 -4.80 0.36
N LEU A 305 -12.38 -3.93 0.22
CA LEU A 305 -12.41 -2.58 0.80
C LEU A 305 -13.48 -2.45 1.90
N GLY A 306 -14.66 -3.02 1.68
CA GLY A 306 -15.78 -3.04 2.64
C GLY A 306 -15.48 -3.84 3.92
N TRP A 307 -14.51 -4.75 3.88
CA TRP A 307 -14.08 -5.55 5.03
C TRP A 307 -13.56 -4.67 6.17
N PHE A 308 -12.95 -3.52 5.84
CA PHE A 308 -12.49 -2.51 6.78
C PHE A 308 -13.40 -1.28 6.79
N MET A 309 -13.80 -0.75 5.62
CA MET A 309 -14.70 0.41 5.55
C MET A 309 -16.07 0.14 6.19
N GLY A 310 -16.60 -1.08 6.09
CA GLY A 310 -17.89 -1.47 6.67
C GLY A 310 -17.89 -1.32 8.20
N PRO A 311 -17.02 -2.03 8.93
CA PRO A 311 -16.90 -1.88 10.38
C PRO A 311 -16.57 -0.44 10.82
N LEU A 312 -15.67 0.26 10.13
CA LEU A 312 -15.20 1.59 10.55
C LEU A 312 -16.21 2.74 10.26
N VAL A 313 -17.18 2.53 9.36
CA VAL A 313 -18.24 3.50 8.99
C VAL A 313 -19.61 3.13 9.56
N PHE A 314 -19.93 1.84 9.65
CA PHE A 314 -21.26 1.32 10.00
C PHE A 314 -21.30 0.42 11.26
N GLY A 315 -20.14 0.11 11.85
CA GLY A 315 -20.06 -0.71 13.08
C GLY A 315 -20.30 -2.21 12.88
N ASP A 316 -20.31 -2.72 11.65
CA ASP A 316 -20.47 -4.15 11.36
C ASP A 316 -19.88 -4.52 9.99
N TYR A 317 -19.59 -5.81 9.77
CA TYR A 317 -19.11 -6.29 8.47
C TYR A 317 -20.18 -6.20 7.36
N PRO A 318 -19.78 -6.10 6.07
CA PRO A 318 -20.72 -6.16 4.95
C PRO A 318 -21.60 -7.40 4.96
N GLN A 319 -22.87 -7.24 4.58
CA GLN A 319 -23.86 -8.32 4.60
C GLN A 319 -23.44 -9.52 3.74
N SER A 320 -22.85 -9.25 2.57
CA SER A 320 -22.33 -10.27 1.64
C SER A 320 -21.19 -11.11 2.22
N MET A 321 -20.39 -10.56 3.15
CA MET A 321 -19.39 -11.32 3.90
C MET A 321 -20.04 -12.22 4.95
N LYS A 322 -20.95 -11.66 5.77
CA LYS A 322 -21.65 -12.40 6.84
C LYS A 322 -22.41 -13.62 6.30
N GLU A 323 -23.09 -13.49 5.16
CA GLU A 323 -23.85 -14.57 4.53
C GLU A 323 -22.98 -15.72 3.99
N ARG A 324 -21.73 -15.45 3.64
CA ARG A 324 -20.84 -16.38 2.92
C ARG A 324 -19.81 -17.01 3.85
N VAL A 325 -19.13 -16.19 4.64
CA VAL A 325 -18.10 -16.60 5.60
C VAL A 325 -18.74 -17.25 6.84
N LYS A 326 -19.91 -16.76 7.26
CA LYS A 326 -20.71 -17.25 8.39
C LYS A 326 -19.88 -17.30 9.68
N ASP A 327 -19.95 -18.40 10.43
CA ASP A 327 -19.35 -18.56 11.77
C ASP A 327 -17.81 -18.44 11.81
N ARG A 328 -17.15 -18.39 10.65
CA ARG A 328 -15.71 -18.11 10.52
C ARG A 328 -15.36 -16.61 10.52
N LEU A 329 -16.36 -15.74 10.40
CA LEU A 329 -16.22 -14.29 10.50
C LEU A 329 -16.50 -13.88 11.96
N PRO A 330 -15.52 -13.33 12.70
CA PRO A 330 -15.76 -12.86 14.06
C PRO A 330 -16.87 -11.80 14.14
N THR A 331 -17.53 -11.70 15.30
CA THR A 331 -18.63 -10.76 15.53
C THR A 331 -18.25 -9.74 16.60
N PHE A 332 -18.42 -8.45 16.31
CA PHE A 332 -18.16 -7.38 17.29
C PHE A 332 -19.16 -7.38 18.45
N SER A 333 -18.66 -7.25 19.68
CA SER A 333 -19.45 -7.04 20.90
C SER A 333 -20.18 -5.68 20.91
N ALA A 334 -21.09 -5.45 21.86
CA ALA A 334 -21.76 -4.16 22.00
C ALA A 334 -20.76 -3.02 22.28
N GLU A 335 -19.74 -3.29 23.10
CA GLU A 335 -18.67 -2.36 23.47
C GLU A 335 -17.75 -2.08 22.27
N GLU A 336 -17.46 -3.10 21.45
CA GLU A 336 -16.67 -2.96 20.23
C GLU A 336 -17.43 -2.17 19.16
N LYS A 337 -18.75 -2.35 19.03
CA LYS A 337 -19.58 -1.53 18.13
C LYS A 337 -19.66 -0.06 18.58
N VAL A 338 -19.58 0.21 19.88
CA VAL A 338 -19.42 1.57 20.41
C VAL A 338 -18.00 2.12 20.11
N LEU A 339 -16.96 1.30 20.22
CA LEU A 339 -15.57 1.68 19.88
C LEU A 339 -15.39 1.99 18.38
N LEU A 340 -16.07 1.27 17.50
CA LEU A 340 -16.04 1.48 16.05
C LEU A 340 -16.71 2.78 15.61
N ASN A 341 -17.65 3.33 16.39
CA ASN A 341 -18.43 4.50 16.00
C ASN A 341 -17.55 5.75 15.82
N GLY A 342 -17.44 6.23 14.58
CA GLY A 342 -16.57 7.35 14.22
C GLY A 342 -15.08 7.03 14.30
N SER A 343 -14.69 5.75 14.25
CA SER A 343 -13.29 5.33 14.34
C SER A 343 -12.46 5.58 13.07
N LEU A 344 -13.07 5.54 11.88
CA LEU A 344 -12.38 5.63 10.57
C LEU A 344 -11.24 6.67 10.48
N GLY A 345 -11.48 7.89 10.97
CA GLY A 345 -10.51 8.99 10.85
C GLY A 345 -10.36 9.53 9.43
N LEU A 346 -9.14 9.86 9.02
CA LEU A 346 -8.79 10.09 7.60
C LEU A 346 -8.49 8.77 6.88
N VAL A 347 -8.59 8.74 5.56
CA VAL A 347 -8.37 7.50 4.78
C VAL A 347 -7.32 7.73 3.69
N GLY A 348 -6.25 6.95 3.74
CA GLY A 348 -5.36 6.74 2.61
C GLY A 348 -5.95 5.69 1.67
N ILE A 349 -5.88 5.94 0.37
CA ILE A 349 -6.19 4.97 -0.68
C ILE A 349 -4.90 4.65 -1.42
N ASN A 350 -4.50 3.39 -1.38
CA ASN A 350 -3.46 2.85 -2.24
C ASN A 350 -4.11 2.28 -3.49
N TYR A 351 -3.70 2.77 -4.67
CA TYR A 351 -4.27 2.36 -5.95
C TYR A 351 -3.18 2.23 -7.01
N TYR A 352 -3.15 1.05 -7.64
CA TYR A 352 -2.22 0.72 -8.71
C TYR A 352 -2.92 0.25 -10.00
N THR A 353 -4.09 -0.38 -9.87
CA THR A 353 -4.73 -1.11 -10.97
C THR A 353 -6.25 -1.25 -10.81
N SER A 354 -6.90 -1.69 -11.87
CA SER A 354 -8.29 -2.15 -11.89
C SER A 354 -8.35 -3.57 -12.46
N THR A 355 -9.43 -4.29 -12.20
CA THR A 355 -9.70 -5.61 -12.81
C THR A 355 -11.18 -5.75 -13.16
N TYR A 356 -11.47 -6.63 -14.12
CA TYR A 356 -12.83 -7.09 -14.36
C TYR A 356 -13.24 -8.06 -13.25
N ALA A 357 -14.51 -8.02 -12.85
CA ALA A 357 -15.12 -8.84 -11.83
C ALA A 357 -16.12 -9.80 -12.47
N LYS A 358 -15.86 -11.09 -12.35
CA LYS A 358 -16.72 -12.14 -12.92
C LYS A 358 -17.29 -13.03 -11.82
N HIS A 359 -18.55 -13.43 -11.93
CA HIS A 359 -19.13 -14.39 -10.99
C HIS A 359 -18.52 -15.78 -11.17
N LYS A 360 -18.01 -16.33 -10.06
CA LYS A 360 -17.49 -17.70 -9.99
C LYS A 360 -17.72 -18.27 -8.60
N ALA A 361 -18.69 -19.18 -8.47
CA ALA A 361 -18.80 -19.98 -7.26
C ALA A 361 -17.58 -20.94 -7.13
N PRO A 362 -17.15 -21.29 -5.91
CA PRO A 362 -16.12 -22.30 -5.72
C PRO A 362 -16.59 -23.68 -6.26
N PRO A 363 -15.69 -24.49 -6.84
CA PRO A 363 -16.01 -25.86 -7.26
C PRO A 363 -16.56 -26.72 -6.11
N PRO A 364 -17.51 -27.65 -6.37
CA PRO A 364 -18.03 -28.54 -5.34
C PRO A 364 -16.95 -29.41 -4.70
N GLY A 365 -16.88 -29.42 -3.37
CA GLY A 365 -15.91 -30.22 -2.60
C GLY A 365 -14.55 -29.54 -2.35
N GLU A 366 -14.34 -28.32 -2.86
CA GLU A 366 -13.17 -27.52 -2.54
C GLU A 366 -13.10 -27.10 -1.06
N ALA A 367 -11.88 -26.90 -0.56
CA ALA A 367 -11.66 -26.41 0.79
C ALA A 367 -12.08 -24.94 0.90
N LEU A 368 -12.70 -24.58 2.04
CA LEU A 368 -13.03 -23.18 2.34
C LEU A 368 -11.75 -22.35 2.43
N ARG A 369 -11.78 -21.14 1.86
CA ARG A 369 -10.70 -20.15 1.94
C ARG A 369 -11.23 -18.76 1.58
N TYR A 370 -10.57 -17.71 2.08
CA TYR A 370 -10.99 -16.31 1.88
C TYR A 370 -11.26 -15.95 0.41
N SER A 371 -10.40 -16.35 -0.52
CA SER A 371 -10.54 -16.09 -1.96
C SER A 371 -11.75 -16.80 -2.60
N PHE A 372 -12.21 -17.92 -2.04
CA PHE A 372 -13.41 -18.63 -2.51
C PHE A 372 -14.71 -18.11 -1.88
N ASP A 373 -14.66 -17.51 -0.68
CA ASP A 373 -15.84 -16.96 -0.02
C ASP A 373 -16.47 -15.76 -0.78
N GLN A 374 -15.68 -15.10 -1.64
CA GLN A 374 -16.12 -13.95 -2.45
C GLN A 374 -17.10 -14.34 -3.58
N TRP A 375 -17.10 -15.62 -4.01
CA TRP A 375 -17.86 -16.14 -5.16
C TRP A 375 -17.67 -15.29 -6.44
N ALA A 376 -16.46 -14.79 -6.65
CA ALA A 376 -16.06 -13.94 -7.76
C ALA A 376 -14.59 -14.19 -8.10
N GLU A 377 -14.18 -13.88 -9.32
CA GLU A 377 -12.78 -13.83 -9.74
C GLU A 377 -12.44 -12.47 -10.38
N THR A 378 -11.19 -12.06 -10.20
CA THR A 378 -10.59 -10.90 -10.89
C THR A 378 -9.96 -11.34 -12.20
N ILE A 379 -10.27 -10.63 -13.29
CA ILE A 379 -9.73 -10.89 -14.63
C ILE A 379 -9.08 -9.60 -15.15
N ALA A 380 -7.83 -9.68 -15.64
CA ALA A 380 -7.08 -8.51 -16.09
C ALA A 380 -7.36 -8.10 -17.55
N ILE A 381 -7.90 -9.02 -18.37
CA ILE A 381 -8.06 -8.84 -19.82
C ILE A 381 -9.44 -9.31 -20.26
N GLN A 382 -10.12 -8.49 -21.07
CA GLN A 382 -11.36 -8.85 -21.75
C GLN A 382 -11.33 -8.28 -23.17
N ASP A 383 -11.56 -9.12 -24.18
CA ASP A 383 -11.80 -8.70 -25.57
C ASP A 383 -10.77 -7.66 -26.08
N GLU A 384 -9.48 -7.95 -25.84
CA GLU A 384 -8.28 -7.11 -26.09
C GLU A 384 -8.13 -5.84 -25.21
N GLU A 385 -9.15 -5.42 -24.45
CA GLU A 385 -9.02 -4.38 -23.42
C GLU A 385 -8.35 -4.95 -22.15
N ILE A 386 -7.22 -4.33 -21.76
CA ILE A 386 -6.45 -4.70 -20.56
C ILE A 386 -6.71 -3.65 -19.48
N LEU A 387 -7.32 -4.06 -18.37
CA LEU A 387 -7.37 -3.27 -17.16
C LEU A 387 -6.10 -3.55 -16.34
N GLY A 388 -5.22 -2.55 -16.25
CA GLY A 388 -4.12 -2.54 -15.28
C GLY A 388 -2.72 -2.31 -15.82
N VAL A 389 -1.79 -3.20 -15.45
CA VAL A 389 -0.34 -2.98 -15.51
C VAL A 389 0.26 -3.37 -16.87
N THR A 390 -0.25 -2.75 -17.93
CA THR A 390 0.40 -2.66 -19.25
C THR A 390 0.30 -1.21 -19.74
N ASN A 391 0.96 -0.87 -20.86
CA ASN A 391 1.02 0.51 -21.39
C ASN A 391 -0.34 1.21 -21.57
N SER A 392 -1.45 0.45 -21.63
CA SER A 392 -2.82 0.96 -21.73
C SER A 392 -3.46 1.46 -20.43
N HIS A 393 -2.77 1.40 -19.27
CA HIS A 393 -3.22 1.78 -17.91
C HIS A 393 -4.56 2.53 -17.79
N TRP A 394 -5.45 2.05 -16.91
CA TRP A 394 -6.83 2.56 -16.74
C TRP A 394 -7.00 3.45 -15.49
N PRO A 395 -6.61 4.75 -15.53
CA PRO A 395 -6.70 5.66 -14.39
C PRO A 395 -8.14 6.09 -14.07
N GLU A 396 -9.09 5.84 -14.98
CA GLU A 396 -10.51 6.08 -14.72
C GLU A 396 -11.04 5.17 -13.60
N GLY A 397 -10.41 4.01 -13.36
CA GLY A 397 -10.68 3.18 -12.19
C GLY A 397 -10.43 3.91 -10.87
N LEU A 398 -9.37 4.71 -10.78
CA LEU A 398 -9.14 5.55 -9.59
C LEU A 398 -10.24 6.60 -9.43
N GLN A 399 -10.65 7.27 -10.52
CA GLN A 399 -11.76 8.22 -10.46
C GLN A 399 -13.04 7.55 -9.94
N ARG A 400 -13.40 6.39 -10.49
CA ARG A 400 -14.62 5.66 -10.13
C ARG A 400 -14.54 5.03 -8.74
N LEU A 401 -13.36 4.62 -8.27
CA LEU A 401 -13.12 4.16 -6.90
C LEU A 401 -13.33 5.30 -5.90
N LEU A 402 -12.80 6.48 -6.19
CA LEU A 402 -12.96 7.68 -5.37
C LEU A 402 -14.43 8.13 -5.30
N GLU A 403 -15.14 8.07 -6.43
CA GLU A 403 -16.58 8.35 -6.51
C GLU A 403 -17.40 7.30 -5.73
N TYR A 404 -17.07 6.00 -5.86
CA TYR A 404 -17.67 4.92 -5.07
C TYR A 404 -17.46 5.10 -3.55
N VAL A 405 -16.26 5.51 -3.12
CA VAL A 405 -15.97 5.79 -1.71
C VAL A 405 -16.75 7.01 -1.20
N LYS A 406 -16.88 8.06 -2.01
CA LYS A 406 -17.77 9.20 -1.71
C LYS A 406 -19.21 8.74 -1.47
N ASP A 407 -19.77 7.98 -2.40
CA ASP A 407 -21.20 7.67 -2.42
C ASP A 407 -21.61 6.54 -1.46
N LYS A 408 -20.72 5.57 -1.19
CA LYS A 408 -20.99 4.48 -0.24
C LYS A 408 -20.57 4.80 1.20
N TYR A 409 -19.49 5.55 1.42
CA TYR A 409 -18.83 5.65 2.74
C TYR A 409 -18.75 7.06 3.33
N GLN A 410 -19.76 7.91 3.08
CA GLN A 410 -19.92 9.24 3.71
C GLN A 410 -18.87 10.31 3.30
N ASN A 411 -18.23 10.17 2.13
CA ASN A 411 -17.24 11.13 1.60
C ASN A 411 -16.13 11.56 2.60
N PRO A 412 -15.35 10.59 3.13
CA PRO A 412 -14.36 10.84 4.16
C PRO A 412 -13.19 11.66 3.61
N LYS A 413 -12.33 12.18 4.49
CA LYS A 413 -11.13 12.93 4.09
C LYS A 413 -10.12 11.96 3.44
N LEU A 414 -9.96 12.05 2.12
CA LEU A 414 -9.11 11.12 1.36
C LEU A 414 -7.72 11.69 1.06
N TYR A 415 -6.73 10.81 1.07
CA TYR A 415 -5.42 11.02 0.46
C TYR A 415 -5.13 9.84 -0.47
N ILE A 416 -4.48 10.06 -1.61
CA ILE A 416 -3.88 8.97 -2.37
C ILE A 416 -2.50 8.73 -1.75
N SER A 417 -2.41 7.78 -0.84
CA SER A 417 -1.22 7.48 -0.04
C SER A 417 -0.16 6.73 -0.84
N GLU A 418 -0.59 5.93 -1.81
CA GLU A 418 0.29 5.30 -2.79
C GLU A 418 -0.38 5.23 -4.16
N ASN A 419 0.37 5.61 -5.18
CA ASN A 419 0.07 5.36 -6.59
C ASN A 419 1.39 5.37 -7.35
N GLY A 420 1.69 4.30 -8.07
CA GLY A 420 3.02 4.09 -8.66
C GLY A 420 3.04 3.10 -9.82
N LEU A 421 4.21 2.98 -10.44
CA LEU A 421 4.47 2.05 -11.54
C LEU A 421 5.87 1.46 -11.37
N SER A 422 6.01 0.15 -11.58
CA SER A 422 7.32 -0.53 -11.68
C SER A 422 7.92 -0.31 -13.07
N ASP A 423 9.23 -0.04 -13.14
CA ASP A 423 9.97 0.10 -14.40
C ASP A 423 10.66 -1.23 -14.75
N HIS A 424 10.23 -1.92 -15.81
CA HIS A 424 10.71 -3.26 -16.16
C HIS A 424 11.87 -3.23 -17.18
N LYS A 425 12.88 -2.41 -16.90
CA LYS A 425 14.15 -2.40 -17.64
C LYS A 425 15.07 -3.52 -17.16
N ASP A 426 15.97 -3.95 -18.04
CA ASP A 426 17.12 -4.76 -17.67
C ASP A 426 18.01 -3.96 -16.70
N ASN A 427 18.40 -4.57 -15.58
CA ASN A 427 19.24 -3.94 -14.56
C ASN A 427 20.68 -3.71 -15.02
N ASP A 428 21.15 -4.44 -16.04
CA ASP A 428 22.47 -4.25 -16.66
C ASP A 428 22.46 -3.14 -17.73
N SER A 429 21.34 -2.43 -17.91
CA SER A 429 21.25 -1.25 -18.78
C SER A 429 22.17 -0.12 -18.29
N PRO A 430 22.74 0.71 -19.20
CA PRO A 430 23.44 1.93 -18.82
C PRO A 430 22.59 2.85 -17.93
N LEU A 431 23.23 3.53 -16.97
CA LEU A 431 22.54 4.39 -16.00
C LEU A 431 21.65 5.45 -16.69
N GLU A 432 22.09 6.00 -17.82
CA GLU A 432 21.33 6.94 -18.63
C GLU A 432 19.97 6.37 -19.10
N VAL A 433 19.90 5.06 -19.38
CA VAL A 433 18.67 4.36 -19.77
C VAL A 433 17.80 4.07 -18.54
N LEU A 434 18.42 3.68 -17.43
CA LEU A 434 17.73 3.44 -16.15
C LEU A 434 17.04 4.72 -15.63
N LEU A 435 17.66 5.89 -15.83
CA LEU A 435 17.13 7.19 -15.40
C LEU A 435 16.00 7.77 -16.27
N GLU A 436 15.77 7.30 -17.48
CA GLU A 436 14.73 7.87 -18.37
C GLU A 436 13.43 7.05 -18.28
N ASP A 437 12.49 7.50 -17.44
CA ASP A 437 11.25 6.79 -17.07
C ASP A 437 9.94 7.49 -17.54
N PRO A 438 9.77 7.80 -18.83
CA PRO A 438 8.63 8.59 -19.34
C PRO A 438 7.27 7.91 -19.10
N TYR A 439 7.22 6.58 -19.02
CA TYR A 439 6.00 5.85 -18.70
C TYR A 439 5.51 6.10 -17.25
N ARG A 440 6.42 6.32 -16.28
CA ARG A 440 6.05 6.72 -14.92
C ARG A 440 5.41 8.13 -14.91
N ILE A 441 5.94 9.06 -15.69
CA ILE A 441 5.33 10.40 -15.87
C ILE A 441 3.94 10.27 -16.50
N SER A 442 3.80 9.48 -17.57
CA SER A 442 2.51 9.19 -18.20
C SER A 442 1.50 8.60 -17.20
N PHE A 443 1.92 7.61 -16.40
CA PHE A 443 1.08 7.00 -15.38
C PHE A 443 0.61 8.03 -14.34
N VAL A 444 1.54 8.76 -13.70
CA VAL A 444 1.24 9.72 -12.64
C VAL A 444 0.32 10.84 -13.15
N THR A 445 0.67 11.47 -14.28
CA THR A 445 -0.10 12.61 -14.84
C THR A 445 -1.54 12.23 -15.15
N ARG A 446 -1.76 11.06 -15.75
CA ARG A 446 -3.11 10.57 -16.06
C ARG A 446 -3.91 10.27 -14.80
N HIS A 447 -3.30 9.70 -13.76
CA HIS A 447 -3.96 9.53 -12.46
C HIS A 447 -4.28 10.87 -11.78
N LEU A 448 -3.38 11.85 -11.83
CA LEU A 448 -3.62 13.21 -11.32
C LEU A 448 -4.81 13.89 -12.03
N TYR A 449 -4.92 13.80 -13.35
CA TYR A 449 -6.10 14.29 -14.10
C TYR A 449 -7.40 13.60 -13.64
N ARG A 450 -7.34 12.32 -13.29
CA ARG A 450 -8.51 11.55 -12.80
C ARG A 450 -8.88 11.84 -11.34
N ILE A 451 -7.91 12.07 -10.47
CA ILE A 451 -8.14 12.63 -9.13
C ILE A 451 -8.77 14.03 -9.24
N ASN A 452 -8.30 14.85 -10.18
CA ASN A 452 -8.86 16.19 -10.42
C ASN A 452 -10.33 16.15 -10.86
N LYS A 453 -10.73 15.17 -11.70
CA LYS A 453 -12.15 14.90 -12.01
C LYS A 453 -12.94 14.45 -10.79
N ALA A 454 -12.42 13.53 -9.97
CA ALA A 454 -13.08 13.09 -8.74
C ALA A 454 -13.33 14.27 -7.77
N ILE A 455 -12.36 15.17 -7.59
CA ILE A 455 -12.51 16.40 -6.79
C ILE A 455 -13.60 17.31 -7.37
N LYS A 456 -13.62 17.52 -8.69
CA LYS A 456 -14.68 18.30 -9.39
C LYS A 456 -16.07 17.65 -9.26
N ASN A 457 -16.12 16.33 -9.11
CA ASN A 457 -17.32 15.54 -8.82
C ASN A 457 -17.62 15.42 -7.31
N GLY A 458 -16.97 16.24 -6.46
CA GLY A 458 -17.27 16.40 -5.04
C GLY A 458 -16.55 15.44 -4.10
N VAL A 459 -15.59 14.62 -4.56
CA VAL A 459 -14.83 13.72 -3.68
C VAL A 459 -13.81 14.52 -2.86
N ASN A 460 -13.78 14.27 -1.54
CA ASN A 460 -13.01 15.05 -0.56
C ASN A 460 -11.51 14.66 -0.49
N VAL A 461 -10.82 14.63 -1.64
CA VAL A 461 -9.38 14.32 -1.74
C VAL A 461 -8.52 15.53 -1.39
N LYS A 462 -7.48 15.34 -0.57
CA LYS A 462 -6.60 16.39 -0.01
C LYS A 462 -5.12 16.26 -0.36
N GLY A 463 -4.68 15.13 -0.89
CA GLY A 463 -3.30 14.99 -1.34
C GLY A 463 -3.03 13.75 -2.18
N TYR A 464 -1.84 13.74 -2.77
CA TYR A 464 -1.31 12.66 -3.60
C TYR A 464 0.15 12.37 -3.25
N PHE A 465 0.47 11.11 -3.01
CA PHE A 465 1.80 10.60 -2.73
C PHE A 465 2.16 9.54 -3.78
N CYS A 466 3.27 9.76 -4.48
CA CYS A 466 3.80 8.80 -5.46
C CYS A 466 4.45 7.61 -4.73
N TRP A 467 4.12 6.38 -5.13
CA TRP A 467 4.94 5.22 -4.77
C TRP A 467 5.99 4.97 -5.88
N ALA A 468 7.28 4.81 -5.60
CA ALA A 468 7.99 5.10 -4.34
C ALA A 468 8.86 6.38 -4.50
N LEU A 469 9.40 6.91 -3.40
CA LEU A 469 10.44 7.94 -3.48
C LEU A 469 11.75 7.37 -4.04
N PHE A 470 12.15 6.18 -3.58
CA PHE A 470 13.37 5.47 -3.96
C PHE A 470 13.04 4.11 -4.56
N ASP A 471 13.91 3.57 -5.42
CA ASP A 471 13.90 2.13 -5.71
C ASP A 471 14.22 1.34 -4.43
N ASP A 472 13.50 0.25 -4.19
CA ASP A 472 13.44 -0.45 -2.91
C ASP A 472 13.30 -1.99 -3.08
N ILE A 473 12.95 -2.69 -2.01
CA ILE A 473 12.66 -4.14 -2.01
C ILE A 473 11.14 -4.35 -2.07
N GLU A 474 10.65 -4.97 -3.15
CA GLU A 474 9.24 -5.31 -3.36
C GLU A 474 8.93 -6.70 -2.77
N TRP A 475 9.04 -6.81 -1.45
CA TRP A 475 8.70 -8.03 -0.71
C TRP A 475 9.42 -9.29 -1.26
N GLY A 476 8.69 -10.38 -1.54
CA GLY A 476 9.24 -11.61 -2.14
C GLY A 476 9.85 -11.42 -3.53
N MET A 477 9.48 -10.37 -4.26
CA MET A 477 10.03 -10.07 -5.60
C MET A 477 11.46 -9.48 -5.55
N GLY A 478 11.96 -9.10 -4.37
CA GLY A 478 13.32 -8.58 -4.20
C GLY A 478 13.50 -7.14 -4.72
N PHE A 479 14.73 -6.79 -5.09
CA PHE A 479 15.08 -5.43 -5.52
C PHE A 479 14.37 -5.01 -6.80
N ASN A 480 13.47 -4.03 -6.69
CA ASN A 480 12.62 -3.58 -7.78
C ASN A 480 13.02 -2.17 -8.28
N ARG A 481 12.29 -1.63 -9.26
CA ARG A 481 12.53 -0.31 -9.87
C ARG A 481 11.28 0.58 -9.85
N VAL A 482 10.61 0.65 -8.70
CA VAL A 482 9.33 1.36 -8.48
C VAL A 482 9.47 2.87 -8.24
N GLY A 483 10.63 3.33 -7.76
CA GLY A 483 10.83 4.69 -7.26
C GLY A 483 11.05 5.76 -8.33
N ILE A 484 10.87 7.02 -7.94
CA ILE A 484 11.25 8.19 -8.75
C ILE A 484 12.77 8.48 -8.68
N TYR A 485 13.44 8.13 -7.58
CA TYR A 485 14.90 8.06 -7.53
C TYR A 485 15.37 6.63 -7.79
N PHE A 486 16.32 6.48 -8.71
CA PHE A 486 17.07 5.24 -8.88
C PHE A 486 18.01 5.02 -7.70
N VAL A 487 18.12 3.78 -7.23
CA VAL A 487 19.09 3.38 -6.21
C VAL A 487 20.07 2.38 -6.81
N ASP A 488 21.34 2.76 -6.82
CA ASP A 488 22.43 1.82 -7.10
C ASP A 488 22.65 0.93 -5.87
N PHE A 489 22.08 -0.28 -5.87
CA PHE A 489 22.16 -1.21 -4.75
C PHE A 489 23.58 -1.74 -4.45
N SER A 490 24.61 -1.41 -5.26
CA SER A 490 26.00 -1.74 -4.93
C SER A 490 26.62 -0.80 -3.87
N ASN A 491 26.11 0.43 -3.76
CA ASN A 491 26.67 1.49 -2.91
C ASN A 491 25.61 2.43 -2.29
N TYR A 492 24.34 2.21 -2.58
CA TYR A 492 23.17 2.96 -2.15
C TYR A 492 23.15 4.44 -2.57
N THR A 493 23.84 4.81 -3.66
CA THR A 493 23.73 6.16 -4.23
C THR A 493 22.36 6.37 -4.89
N ARG A 494 21.74 7.52 -4.61
CA ARG A 494 20.42 7.91 -5.15
C ARG A 494 20.59 8.84 -6.35
N TYR A 495 20.00 8.48 -7.49
CA TYR A 495 20.06 9.25 -8.73
C TYR A 495 18.63 9.66 -9.20
N PRO A 496 18.35 10.94 -9.50
CA PRO A 496 17.01 11.38 -9.88
C PRO A 496 16.65 10.95 -11.31
N LYS A 497 15.60 10.13 -11.48
CA LYS A 497 15.04 9.78 -12.79
C LYS A 497 14.36 10.99 -13.46
N LEU A 498 13.97 10.87 -14.73
CA LEU A 498 13.23 11.91 -15.47
C LEU A 498 11.97 12.35 -14.71
N SER A 499 11.27 11.42 -14.05
CA SER A 499 10.10 11.69 -13.22
C SER A 499 10.37 12.68 -12.07
N VAL A 500 11.54 12.67 -11.42
CA VAL A 500 11.91 13.68 -10.40
C VAL A 500 12.06 15.06 -11.03
N LYS A 501 12.72 15.13 -12.21
CA LYS A 501 12.90 16.38 -12.97
C LYS A 501 11.53 16.97 -13.33
N TRP A 502 10.60 16.11 -13.78
CA TRP A 502 9.22 16.47 -14.09
C TRP A 502 8.41 16.91 -12.86
N PHE A 503 8.39 16.13 -11.77
CA PHE A 503 7.68 16.45 -10.53
C PHE A 503 8.10 17.83 -10.00
N ARG A 504 9.41 18.11 -10.00
CA ARG A 504 9.95 19.40 -9.56
C ARG A 504 9.39 20.58 -10.38
N ALA A 505 9.24 20.44 -11.69
CA ALA A 505 8.65 21.50 -12.52
C ALA A 505 7.13 21.61 -12.34
N PHE A 506 6.42 20.47 -12.30
CA PHE A 506 4.98 20.43 -12.05
C PHE A 506 4.61 21.16 -10.74
N LEU A 507 5.38 20.96 -9.67
CA LEU A 507 5.18 21.63 -8.37
C LEU A 507 5.55 23.12 -8.37
N GLN A 508 6.20 23.64 -9.42
CA GLN A 508 6.59 25.04 -9.56
C GLN A 508 5.59 25.88 -10.40
N GLY A 509 4.79 25.26 -11.27
CA GLY A 509 3.63 25.88 -11.95
C GLY A 509 3.54 25.64 -13.44
#